data_AF-A0AAV5A1Q1-F1
#
_entry.id   AF-A0AAV5A1Q1-F1
#
_cell.length_a   1.000
_cell.length_b   1.000
_cell.length_c   1.000
_cell.angle_alpha   90.00
_cell.angle_beta   90.00
_cell.angle_gamma   90.00
#
_symmetry.space_group_name_H-M   'P 1'
#
loop_
_entity.id
_entity.type
_entity.pdbx_description
1 polymer ?
#
loop_
_entity_poly.entity_id
_entity_poly.type
_entity_poly.pdbx_seq_one_letter_code
_entity_poly.pdbx_strand_id
1 'polypeptide(L)'
;MSSTLFVSLPSDVLDRIVLQTVVQPAPGRGLLHRLQTLSSLLVLCRVVHSNLSPLTNTYLYGQIFRMLFDITPIERRLGADASRSAVLTHELHRRFYMLKRIKAYLASTGQRHLFENITLDLSLLLLMLTESDGKNYEQIREVLGPSGVASLCRVLLLSPNITSMREERAMAIQSLALVILWINQDDVFESESPEKTEALLDILEPLAIQSQASNRANIRLHTLTRHLPGT
;
A
#
# COMPACT_ATOMS: atom_id res chain seq x y z
N MET A 1 -38.48 21.33 -9.91
CA MET A 1 -39.07 20.14 -9.24
C MET A 1 -38.20 18.89 -9.48
N SER A 2 -36.90 18.90 -9.13
CA SER A 2 -35.99 17.79 -9.57
C SER A 2 -35.17 17.12 -8.47
N SER A 3 -35.32 17.52 -7.20
CA SER A 3 -34.42 17.06 -6.12
C SER A 3 -34.84 15.76 -5.42
N THR A 4 -36.02 15.19 -5.74
CA THR A 4 -36.54 13.99 -5.06
C THR A 4 -36.16 12.68 -5.72
N LEU A 5 -35.77 12.71 -7.00
CA LEU A 5 -35.68 11.50 -7.83
C LEU A 5 -34.54 10.57 -7.40
N PHE A 6 -33.41 11.11 -6.94
CA PHE A 6 -32.27 10.32 -6.47
C PHE A 6 -32.51 9.69 -5.09
N VAL A 7 -33.25 10.38 -4.21
CA VAL A 7 -33.56 9.90 -2.85
C VAL A 7 -34.66 8.85 -2.86
N SER A 8 -35.53 8.85 -3.88
CA SER A 8 -36.56 7.83 -4.08
C SER A 8 -36.06 6.54 -4.73
N LEU A 9 -34.78 6.46 -5.10
CA LEU A 9 -34.24 5.24 -5.70
C LEU A 9 -34.15 4.12 -4.66
N PRO A 10 -34.51 2.88 -5.04
CA PRO A 10 -34.21 1.70 -4.22
C PRO A 10 -32.70 1.58 -3.91
N SER A 11 -32.37 1.03 -2.73
CA SER A 11 -30.98 0.92 -2.27
C SER A 11 -30.10 0.08 -3.20
N ASP A 12 -30.65 -0.97 -3.80
CA ASP A 12 -29.95 -1.82 -4.77
C ASP A 12 -29.62 -1.07 -6.08
N VAL A 13 -30.48 -0.13 -6.49
CA VAL A 13 -30.21 0.74 -7.65
C VAL A 13 -29.08 1.72 -7.31
N LEU A 14 -29.10 2.31 -6.11
CA LEU A 14 -28.01 3.18 -5.63
C LEU A 14 -26.67 2.43 -5.57
N ASP A 15 -26.67 1.20 -5.06
CA ASP A 15 -25.49 0.34 -4.99
C ASP A 15 -24.91 0.07 -6.38
N ARG A 16 -25.77 -0.24 -7.37
CA ARG A 16 -25.34 -0.45 -8.76
C ARG A 16 -24.76 0.81 -9.38
N ILE A 17 -25.38 1.97 -9.16
CA ILE A 17 -24.85 3.26 -9.64
C ILE A 17 -23.46 3.50 -9.06
N VAL A 18 -23.29 3.29 -7.75
CA VAL A 18 -22.00 3.41 -7.06
C VAL A 18 -20.97 2.45 -7.66
N LEU A 19 -21.31 1.16 -7.77
CA LEU A 19 -20.39 0.16 -8.30
C LEU A 19 -19.91 0.50 -9.70
N GLN A 20 -20.82 0.91 -10.60
CA GLN A 20 -20.46 1.33 -11.95
C GLN A 20 -19.58 2.58 -11.95
N THR A 21 -19.86 3.55 -11.08
CA THR A 21 -19.07 4.79 -10.97
C THR A 21 -17.65 4.53 -10.47
N VAL A 22 -17.48 3.55 -9.60
CA VAL A 22 -16.20 3.25 -8.95
C VAL A 22 -15.33 2.31 -9.77
N VAL A 23 -15.95 1.37 -10.49
CA VAL A 23 -15.22 0.33 -11.21
C VAL A 23 -14.86 0.75 -12.61
N GLN A 24 -15.68 1.56 -13.28
CA GLN A 24 -15.36 1.98 -14.63
C GLN A 24 -14.24 3.03 -14.63
N PRO A 25 -13.06 2.71 -15.20
CA PRO A 25 -12.00 3.70 -15.34
C PRO A 25 -12.45 4.75 -16.36
N ALA A 26 -12.54 6.00 -15.92
CA ALA A 26 -12.76 7.13 -16.81
C ALA A 26 -11.40 7.76 -17.18
N PRO A 27 -11.21 8.25 -18.41
CA PRO A 27 -9.96 8.89 -18.83
C PRO A 27 -9.54 9.99 -17.86
N GLY A 28 -8.32 9.91 -17.35
CA GLY A 28 -7.77 10.88 -16.39
C GLY A 28 -8.33 10.80 -14.96
N ARG A 29 -9.23 9.86 -14.66
CA ARG A 29 -9.82 9.70 -13.31
C ARG A 29 -9.35 8.39 -12.67
N GLY A 30 -8.23 8.47 -11.98
CA GLY A 30 -7.65 7.34 -11.24
C GLY A 30 -8.50 6.85 -10.07
N LEU A 31 -8.15 5.69 -9.49
CA LEU A 31 -8.77 5.10 -8.29
C LEU A 31 -9.10 6.14 -7.20
N LEU A 32 -8.16 7.04 -6.89
CA LEU A 32 -8.35 8.04 -5.85
C LEU A 32 -9.51 8.99 -6.14
N HIS A 33 -9.68 9.41 -7.39
CA HIS A 33 -10.79 10.26 -7.80
C HIS A 33 -12.13 9.52 -7.69
N ARG A 34 -12.16 8.26 -8.13
CA ARG A 34 -13.38 7.43 -8.09
C ARG A 34 -13.87 7.21 -6.65
N LEU A 35 -12.96 6.88 -5.73
CA LEU A 35 -13.29 6.74 -4.31
C LEU A 35 -13.60 8.08 -3.61
N GLN A 36 -12.97 9.18 -4.03
CA GLN A 36 -13.34 10.51 -3.56
C GLN A 36 -14.77 10.91 -3.99
N THR A 37 -15.21 10.46 -5.17
CA THR A 37 -16.59 10.68 -5.65
C THR A 37 -17.60 10.03 -4.71
N LEU A 38 -17.30 8.87 -4.12
CA LEU A 38 -18.15 8.27 -3.09
C LEU A 38 -18.26 9.13 -1.85
N SER A 39 -17.15 9.70 -1.38
CA SER A 39 -17.17 10.62 -0.25
C SER A 39 -18.06 11.83 -0.53
N SER A 40 -18.05 12.34 -1.76
CA SER A 40 -18.95 13.41 -2.19
C SER A 40 -20.43 13.00 -2.23
N LEU A 41 -20.74 11.75 -2.61
CA LEU A 41 -22.12 11.23 -2.56
C LEU A 41 -22.63 11.11 -1.11
N LEU A 42 -21.77 10.68 -0.19
CA LEU A 42 -22.13 10.54 1.23
C LEU A 42 -22.54 11.86 1.90
N VAL A 43 -22.07 13.00 1.41
CA VAL A 43 -22.40 14.32 1.98
C VAL A 43 -23.65 14.97 1.36
N LEU A 44 -24.30 14.33 0.39
CA LEU A 44 -25.47 14.90 -0.29
C LEU A 44 -26.68 15.05 0.65
N CYS A 45 -27.10 13.96 1.31
CA CYS A 45 -28.19 13.99 2.27
C CYS A 45 -28.15 12.78 3.21
N ARG A 46 -28.92 12.85 4.31
CA ARG A 46 -28.96 11.79 5.34
C ARG A 46 -29.40 10.43 4.82
N VAL A 47 -30.36 10.41 3.88
CA VAL A 47 -30.87 9.15 3.29
C VAL A 47 -29.80 8.48 2.43
N VAL A 48 -29.10 9.25 1.59
CA VAL A 48 -27.99 8.72 0.78
C VAL A 48 -26.86 8.25 1.69
N HIS A 49 -26.51 9.04 2.71
CA HIS A 49 -25.51 8.66 3.71
C HIS A 49 -25.89 7.35 4.42
N SER A 50 -27.14 7.19 4.88
CA SER A 50 -27.56 5.98 5.59
C SER A 50 -27.56 4.75 4.70
N ASN A 51 -27.83 4.89 3.40
CA ASN A 51 -27.83 3.78 2.45
C ASN A 51 -26.42 3.42 1.95
N LEU A 52 -25.52 4.40 1.81
CA LEU A 52 -24.21 4.21 1.19
C LEU A 52 -23.04 4.26 2.16
N SER A 53 -23.25 4.55 3.45
CA SER A 53 -22.15 4.61 4.42
C SER A 53 -21.48 3.25 4.56
N PRO A 54 -20.13 3.19 4.67
CA PRO A 54 -19.44 1.92 4.87
C PRO A 54 -19.77 1.26 6.21
N LEU A 55 -20.33 2.02 7.17
CA LEU A 55 -20.78 1.48 8.45
C LEU A 55 -22.12 0.74 8.34
N THR A 56 -23.00 1.17 7.44
CA THR A 56 -24.35 0.60 7.29
C THR A 56 -24.46 -0.36 6.10
N ASN A 57 -23.61 -0.20 5.09
CA ASN A 57 -23.63 -1.00 3.87
C ASN A 57 -22.25 -1.62 3.59
N THR A 58 -21.78 -2.50 4.47
CA THR A 58 -20.51 -3.23 4.25
C THR A 58 -20.54 -4.12 3.01
N TYR A 59 -21.72 -4.53 2.55
CA TYR A 59 -21.86 -5.36 1.36
C TYR A 59 -21.36 -4.63 0.11
N LEU A 60 -21.79 -3.38 -0.09
CA LEU A 60 -21.35 -2.52 -1.19
C LEU A 60 -19.83 -2.35 -1.25
N TYR A 61 -19.20 -2.00 -0.13
CA TYR A 61 -17.75 -1.78 -0.08
C TYR A 61 -16.97 -3.09 -0.20
N GLY A 62 -17.52 -4.19 0.33
CA GLY A 62 -17.00 -5.52 0.04
C GLY A 62 -17.00 -5.82 -1.45
N GLN A 63 -18.10 -5.55 -2.16
CA GLN A 63 -18.18 -5.72 -3.62
C GLN A 63 -17.19 -4.81 -4.37
N ILE A 64 -17.06 -3.54 -3.98
CA ILE A 64 -16.06 -2.63 -4.54
C ILE A 64 -14.65 -3.23 -4.40
N PHE A 65 -14.32 -3.76 -3.21
CA PHE A 65 -13.03 -4.42 -2.99
C PHE A 65 -12.84 -5.60 -3.95
N ARG A 66 -13.85 -6.47 -4.11
CA ARG A 66 -13.76 -7.64 -5.02
C ARG A 66 -13.49 -7.24 -6.47
N MET A 67 -14.04 -6.11 -6.87
CA MET A 67 -13.87 -5.60 -8.23
C MET A 67 -12.50 -4.97 -8.45
N LEU A 68 -11.94 -4.30 -7.43
CA LEU A 68 -10.71 -3.52 -7.55
C LEU A 68 -9.43 -4.24 -7.09
N PHE A 69 -9.52 -5.23 -6.20
CA PHE A 69 -8.37 -5.87 -5.56
C PHE A 69 -8.46 -7.39 -5.63
N ASP A 70 -7.30 -8.04 -5.48
CA ASP A 70 -7.19 -9.50 -5.45
C ASP A 70 -7.64 -10.04 -4.08
N ILE A 71 -8.56 -11.00 -4.09
CA ILE A 71 -9.12 -11.64 -2.88
C ILE A 71 -8.51 -13.01 -2.65
N THR A 72 -8.24 -13.76 -3.72
CA THR A 72 -7.71 -15.13 -3.66
C THR A 72 -6.46 -15.25 -2.79
N PRO A 73 -5.49 -14.30 -2.82
CA PRO A 73 -4.34 -14.35 -1.92
C PRO A 73 -4.73 -14.20 -0.44
N ILE A 74 -5.67 -13.31 -0.14
CA ILE A 74 -6.19 -13.10 1.23
C ILE A 74 -6.87 -14.37 1.74
N GLU A 75 -7.72 -14.98 0.93
CA GLU A 75 -8.43 -16.23 1.27
C GLU A 75 -7.45 -17.39 1.49
N ARG A 76 -6.39 -17.49 0.69
CA ARG A 76 -5.33 -18.49 0.88
C ARG A 76 -4.62 -18.34 2.23
N ARG A 77 -4.36 -17.11 2.67
CA ARG A 77 -3.62 -16.84 3.91
C ARG A 77 -4.50 -16.89 5.16
N LEU A 78 -5.72 -16.40 5.08
CA LEU A 78 -6.58 -16.15 6.24
C LEU A 78 -7.86 -17.01 6.25
N GLY A 79 -8.10 -17.81 5.22
CA GLY A 79 -9.29 -18.64 5.06
C GLY A 79 -10.49 -17.87 4.50
N ALA A 80 -11.59 -18.61 4.28
CA ALA A 80 -12.81 -18.07 3.66
C ALA A 80 -13.48 -16.96 4.47
N ASP A 81 -13.27 -16.90 5.79
CA ASP A 81 -13.84 -15.84 6.62
C ASP A 81 -13.23 -14.46 6.32
N ALA A 82 -12.05 -14.41 5.71
CA ALA A 82 -11.41 -13.17 5.33
C ALA A 82 -12.07 -12.48 4.12
N SER A 83 -12.94 -13.20 3.38
CA SER A 83 -13.71 -12.62 2.27
C SER A 83 -15.11 -12.16 2.68
N ARG A 84 -15.42 -12.14 3.98
CA ARG A 84 -16.63 -11.49 4.50
C ARG A 84 -16.63 -10.00 4.16
N SER A 85 -17.78 -9.47 3.73
CA SER A 85 -17.86 -8.09 3.24
C SER A 85 -17.43 -7.03 4.25
N ALA A 86 -17.62 -7.25 5.55
CA ALA A 86 -17.11 -6.36 6.60
C ALA A 86 -15.57 -6.32 6.65
N VAL A 87 -14.91 -7.47 6.49
CA VAL A 87 -13.43 -7.56 6.43
C VAL A 87 -12.92 -6.87 5.18
N LEU A 88 -13.52 -7.15 4.02
CA LEU A 88 -13.14 -6.53 2.76
C LEU A 88 -13.38 -5.01 2.74
N THR A 89 -14.43 -4.53 3.41
CA THR A 89 -14.66 -3.09 3.62
C THR A 89 -13.52 -2.45 4.40
N HIS A 90 -13.05 -3.12 5.45
CA HIS A 90 -11.91 -2.65 6.24
C HIS A 90 -10.62 -2.62 5.41
N GLU A 91 -10.35 -3.68 4.65
CA GLU A 91 -9.20 -3.75 3.75
C GLU A 91 -9.24 -2.68 2.65
N LEU A 92 -10.42 -2.41 2.07
CA LEU A 92 -10.61 -1.33 1.10
C LEU A 92 -10.15 0.01 1.68
N HIS A 93 -10.62 0.35 2.89
CA HIS A 93 -10.21 1.58 3.56
C HIS A 93 -8.71 1.62 3.84
N ARG A 94 -8.16 0.54 4.40
CA ARG A 94 -6.72 0.47 4.73
C ARG A 94 -5.86 0.71 3.50
N ARG A 95 -6.11 -0.01 2.41
CA ARG A 95 -5.34 0.08 1.16
C ARG A 95 -5.52 1.45 0.50
N PHE A 96 -6.75 1.96 0.45
CA PHE A 96 -7.02 3.29 -0.09
C PHE A 96 -6.30 4.41 0.67
N TYR A 97 -6.40 4.43 2.00
CA TYR A 97 -5.76 5.47 2.80
C TYR A 97 -4.24 5.38 2.74
N MET A 98 -3.67 4.17 2.74
CA MET A 98 -2.24 3.96 2.54
C MET A 98 -1.80 4.53 1.18
N LEU A 99 -2.45 4.16 0.08
CA LEU A 99 -2.09 4.64 -1.25
C LEU A 99 -2.22 6.17 -1.37
N LYS A 100 -3.27 6.75 -0.76
CA LYS A 100 -3.48 8.20 -0.69
C LYS A 100 -2.35 8.90 0.07
N ARG A 101 -1.90 8.34 1.21
CA ARG A 101 -0.79 8.89 2.00
C ARG A 101 0.53 8.82 1.24
N ILE A 102 0.84 7.68 0.65
CA ILE A 102 2.07 7.50 -0.16
C ILE A 102 2.09 8.49 -1.33
N LYS A 103 1.00 8.62 -2.07
CA LYS A 103 0.92 9.60 -3.18
C LYS A 103 1.13 11.03 -2.69
N ALA A 104 0.51 11.41 -1.58
CA ALA A 104 0.68 12.74 -0.99
C ALA A 104 2.13 12.98 -0.53
N TYR A 105 2.79 11.97 0.02
CA TYR A 105 4.19 12.02 0.43
C TYR A 105 5.11 12.28 -0.77
N LEU A 106 4.95 11.50 -1.85
CA LEU A 106 5.70 11.67 -3.10
C LEU A 106 5.49 13.06 -3.72
N ALA A 107 4.24 13.56 -3.73
CA ALA A 107 3.92 14.88 -4.25
C ALA A 107 4.55 16.02 -3.43
N SER A 108 4.84 15.79 -2.14
CA SER A 108 5.46 16.76 -1.25
C SER A 108 6.99 16.70 -1.23
N THR A 109 7.63 16.09 -2.24
CA THR A 109 9.09 15.92 -2.36
C THR A 109 9.73 15.31 -1.10
N GLY A 110 8.99 14.50 -0.35
CA GLY A 110 9.47 13.91 0.91
C GLY A 110 9.66 14.91 2.06
N GLN A 111 9.22 16.17 1.91
CA GLN A 111 9.38 17.23 2.90
C GLN A 111 8.32 17.23 4.01
N ARG A 112 7.18 16.55 3.80
CA ARG A 112 6.25 16.30 4.91
C ARG A 112 6.91 15.34 5.89
N HIS A 113 6.78 15.62 7.19
CA HIS A 113 7.14 14.67 8.25
C HIS A 113 6.70 13.27 7.83
N LEU A 114 7.62 12.30 7.92
CA LEU A 114 7.32 10.89 7.69
C LEU A 114 6.00 10.62 8.41
N PHE A 115 4.98 10.22 7.66
CA PHE A 115 3.68 10.00 8.28
C PHE A 115 3.87 8.92 9.35
N GLU A 116 3.21 9.11 10.50
CA GLU A 116 3.50 8.37 11.75
C GLU A 116 3.54 6.84 11.55
N ASN A 117 2.80 6.35 10.57
CA ASN A 117 2.59 4.94 10.26
C ASN A 117 3.35 4.42 9.03
N ILE A 118 4.48 5.02 8.62
CA ILE A 118 5.27 4.60 7.44
C ILE A 118 5.59 3.10 7.42
N THR A 119 5.97 2.51 8.54
CA THR A 119 6.25 1.07 8.61
C THR A 119 5.02 0.22 8.29
N LEU A 120 3.83 0.61 8.77
CA LEU A 120 2.58 -0.10 8.49
C LEU A 120 2.16 0.05 7.03
N ASP A 121 2.37 1.23 6.44
CA ASP A 121 2.05 1.48 5.05
C ASP A 121 2.99 0.74 4.11
N LEU A 122 4.28 0.69 4.41
CA LEU A 122 5.25 -0.12 3.67
C LEU A 122 4.93 -1.62 3.82
N SER A 123 4.56 -2.07 5.01
CA SER A 123 4.14 -3.46 5.22
C SER A 123 2.90 -3.81 4.40
N LEU A 124 1.92 -2.90 4.35
CA LEU A 124 0.71 -3.09 3.54
C LEU A 124 1.00 -3.01 2.04
N LEU A 125 1.92 -2.13 1.60
CA LEU A 125 2.36 -2.05 0.22
C LEU A 125 3.08 -3.34 -0.19
N LEU A 126 4.00 -3.83 0.63
CA LEU A 126 4.68 -5.11 0.44
C LEU A 126 3.67 -6.25 0.32
N LEU A 127 2.66 -6.28 1.20
CA LEU A 127 1.59 -7.25 1.12
C LEU A 127 0.85 -7.16 -0.22
N MET A 128 0.46 -5.97 -0.66
CA MET A 128 -0.24 -5.80 -1.95
C MET A 128 0.60 -6.23 -3.16
N LEU A 129 1.92 -6.02 -3.12
CA LEU A 129 2.83 -6.44 -4.20
C LEU A 129 3.03 -7.95 -4.23
N THR A 130 3.22 -8.57 -3.06
CA THR A 130 3.44 -10.03 -2.93
C THR A 130 2.16 -10.84 -3.12
N GLU A 131 1.02 -10.27 -2.75
CA GLU A 131 -0.31 -10.85 -2.90
C GLU A 131 -1.02 -10.31 -4.15
N SER A 132 -0.32 -10.13 -5.27
CA SER A 132 -0.92 -9.63 -6.51
C SER A 132 -1.16 -10.76 -7.52
N ASP A 133 -2.43 -10.99 -7.85
CA ASP A 133 -2.83 -11.81 -9.01
C ASP A 133 -3.13 -10.90 -10.23
N GLY A 134 -2.86 -9.59 -10.11
CA GLY A 134 -2.91 -8.59 -11.18
C GLY A 134 -3.58 -7.29 -10.73
N LYS A 135 -4.73 -7.37 -10.07
CA LYS A 135 -5.53 -6.18 -9.72
C LYS A 135 -4.83 -5.31 -8.69
N ASN A 136 -4.18 -5.90 -7.68
CA ASN A 136 -3.48 -5.12 -6.65
C ASN A 136 -2.39 -4.25 -7.27
N TYR A 137 -1.61 -4.83 -8.20
CA TYR A 137 -0.59 -4.11 -8.95
C TYR A 137 -1.17 -2.98 -9.82
N GLU A 138 -2.26 -3.25 -10.53
CA GLU A 138 -2.97 -2.23 -11.31
C GLU A 138 -3.39 -1.04 -10.44
N GLN A 139 -3.94 -1.28 -9.25
CA GLN A 139 -4.32 -0.19 -8.34
C GLN A 139 -3.11 0.59 -7.83
N ILE A 140 -1.99 -0.07 -7.54
CA ILE A 140 -0.74 0.60 -7.14
C ILE A 140 -0.25 1.51 -8.27
N ARG A 141 -0.13 0.97 -9.49
CA ARG A 141 0.35 1.69 -10.68
C ARG A 141 -0.58 2.83 -11.08
N GLU A 142 -1.89 2.63 -10.95
CA GLU A 142 -2.88 3.68 -11.21
C GLU A 142 -2.74 4.87 -10.24
N VAL A 143 -2.44 4.60 -8.97
CA VAL A 143 -2.33 5.66 -7.95
C VAL A 143 -0.97 6.33 -7.95
N LEU A 144 0.11 5.55 -7.99
CA LEU A 144 1.48 6.02 -7.82
C LEU A 144 2.21 6.28 -9.15
N GLY A 145 1.68 5.80 -10.27
CA GLY A 145 2.36 5.79 -11.57
C GLY A 145 3.35 4.63 -11.70
N PRO A 146 3.94 4.45 -12.90
CA PRO A 146 4.84 3.33 -13.20
C PRO A 146 6.07 3.33 -12.29
N SER A 147 6.75 4.47 -12.14
CA SER A 147 7.95 4.56 -11.29
C SER A 147 7.64 4.98 -9.85
N GLY A 148 6.37 4.95 -9.43
CA GLY A 148 5.93 5.51 -8.15
C GLY A 148 6.48 4.73 -6.94
N VAL A 149 6.47 3.40 -7.02
CA VAL A 149 7.02 2.51 -5.97
C VAL A 149 8.54 2.68 -5.87
N ALA A 150 9.24 2.69 -7.01
CA ALA A 150 10.69 2.92 -7.06
C ALA A 150 11.07 4.28 -6.47
N SER A 151 10.33 5.32 -6.84
CA SER A 151 10.54 6.69 -6.32
C SER A 151 10.35 6.76 -4.81
N LEU A 152 9.33 6.07 -4.27
CA LEU A 152 9.11 5.99 -2.83
C LEU A 152 10.31 5.34 -2.13
N CYS A 153 10.74 4.18 -2.61
CA CYS A 153 11.84 3.44 -1.98
C CYS A 153 13.14 4.25 -2.00
N ARG A 154 13.44 4.94 -3.10
CA ARG A 154 14.60 5.85 -3.18
C ARG A 154 14.54 6.98 -2.17
N VAL A 155 13.41 7.68 -2.12
CA VAL A 155 13.24 8.79 -1.17
C VAL A 155 13.46 8.29 0.26
N LEU A 156 12.96 7.10 0.60
CA LEU A 156 13.14 6.53 1.93
C LEU A 156 14.59 6.07 2.19
N LEU A 157 15.23 5.40 1.24
CA LEU A 157 16.62 4.92 1.40
C LEU A 157 17.61 6.09 1.50
N LEU A 158 17.36 7.19 0.78
CA LEU A 158 18.20 8.38 0.75
C LEU A 158 17.83 9.45 1.78
N SER A 159 16.75 9.27 2.54
CA SER A 159 16.27 10.34 3.42
C SER A 159 17.18 10.53 4.64
N PRO A 160 17.74 11.74 4.86
CA PRO A 160 18.47 12.05 6.10
C PRO A 160 17.52 12.10 7.32
N ASN A 161 16.21 12.21 7.09
CA ASN A 161 15.23 12.17 8.17
C ASN A 161 15.07 10.75 8.76
N ILE A 162 15.40 9.70 8.00
CA ILE A 162 15.34 8.32 8.49
C ILE A 162 16.57 8.00 9.33
N THR A 163 17.74 8.50 8.95
CA THR A 163 18.99 8.30 9.70
C THR A 163 18.98 8.98 11.07
N SER A 164 18.13 9.99 11.29
CA SER A 164 17.93 10.64 12.60
C SER A 164 16.90 9.96 13.51
N MET A 165 16.22 8.89 13.05
CA MET A 165 15.28 8.13 13.87
C MET A 165 15.98 7.16 14.82
N ARG A 166 15.24 6.58 15.78
CA ARG A 166 15.70 5.42 16.55
C ARG A 166 16.17 4.32 15.58
N GLU A 167 17.36 3.79 15.82
CA GLU A 167 18.07 2.85 14.93
C GLU A 167 17.17 1.69 14.46
N GLU A 168 16.45 1.03 15.39
CA GLU A 168 15.52 -0.06 15.09
C GLU A 168 14.43 0.33 14.08
N ARG A 169 13.88 1.54 14.23
CA ARG A 169 12.81 2.03 13.34
C ARG A 169 13.37 2.42 11.97
N ALA A 170 14.55 3.02 11.93
CA ALA A 170 15.23 3.35 10.69
C ALA A 170 15.55 2.09 9.88
N MET A 171 16.12 1.07 10.54
CA MET A 171 16.42 -0.22 9.92
C MET A 171 15.16 -0.91 9.39
N ALA A 172 14.05 -0.90 10.14
CA ALA A 172 12.80 -1.49 9.69
C ALA A 172 12.26 -0.82 8.41
N ILE A 173 12.29 0.52 8.35
CA ILE A 173 11.86 1.29 7.18
C ILE A 173 12.76 0.99 5.98
N GLN A 174 14.08 1.05 6.16
CA GLN A 174 15.05 0.79 5.08
C GLN A 174 14.96 -0.65 4.58
N SER A 175 14.79 -1.62 5.48
CA SER A 175 14.64 -3.04 5.12
C SER A 175 13.37 -3.27 4.29
N LEU A 176 12.23 -2.69 4.71
CA LEU A 176 10.99 -2.77 3.95
C LEU A 176 11.12 -2.10 2.58
N ALA A 177 11.71 -0.90 2.52
CA ALA A 177 11.93 -0.20 1.27
C ALA A 177 12.82 -1.00 0.31
N LEU A 178 13.86 -1.66 0.83
CA LEU A 178 14.75 -2.50 0.04
C LEU A 178 14.02 -3.73 -0.52
N VAL A 179 13.25 -4.44 0.30
CA VAL A 179 12.50 -5.63 -0.14
C VAL A 179 11.44 -5.24 -1.17
N ILE A 180 10.73 -4.12 -0.96
CA ILE A 180 9.74 -3.61 -1.90
C ILE A 180 10.39 -3.27 -3.24
N LEU A 181 11.54 -2.59 -3.21
CA LEU A 181 12.29 -2.26 -4.42
C LEU A 181 12.76 -3.52 -5.16
N TRP A 182 13.24 -4.52 -4.42
CA TRP A 182 13.70 -5.79 -4.97
C TRP A 182 12.56 -6.56 -5.67
N ILE A 183 11.37 -6.60 -5.07
CA ILE A 183 10.21 -7.29 -5.66
C ILE A 183 9.67 -6.53 -6.89
N ASN A 184 9.86 -5.22 -6.94
CA ASN A 184 9.37 -4.36 -8.03
C ASN A 184 10.41 -4.13 -9.14
N GLN A 185 11.40 -5.02 -9.29
CA GLN A 185 12.53 -4.84 -10.20
C GLN A 185 12.14 -4.72 -11.69
N ASP A 186 11.14 -5.47 -12.14
CA ASP A 186 10.75 -5.46 -13.55
C ASP A 186 10.29 -4.06 -14.02
N ASP A 187 9.56 -3.32 -13.18
CA ASP A 187 9.15 -1.92 -13.46
C ASP A 187 10.30 -0.91 -13.28
N VAL A 188 11.29 -1.25 -12.45
CA VAL A 188 12.45 -0.40 -12.13
C VAL A 188 13.43 -0.38 -13.30
N PHE A 189 13.79 -1.54 -13.86
CA PHE A 189 14.81 -1.62 -14.92
C PHE A 189 14.31 -1.13 -16.29
N GLU A 190 13.02 -1.24 -16.59
CA GLU A 190 12.47 -0.74 -17.86
C GLU A 190 12.39 0.79 -17.94
N SER A 191 12.40 1.49 -16.79
CA SER A 191 12.13 2.93 -16.73
C SER A 191 13.30 3.80 -16.24
N GLU A 192 14.47 3.21 -15.94
CA GLU A 192 15.54 3.89 -15.23
C GLU A 192 16.80 4.20 -16.03
N SER A 193 17.40 5.36 -15.71
CA SER A 193 18.72 5.75 -16.23
C SER A 193 19.84 5.06 -15.45
N PRO A 194 20.96 4.70 -16.10
CA PRO A 194 22.07 3.98 -15.48
C PRO A 194 22.64 4.69 -14.23
N GLU A 195 22.65 6.02 -14.22
CA GLU A 195 23.11 6.86 -13.10
C GLU A 195 22.30 6.63 -11.82
N LYS A 196 20.99 6.39 -11.94
CA LYS A 196 20.11 6.15 -10.79
C LYS A 196 20.23 4.72 -10.25
N THR A 197 20.71 3.80 -11.08
CA THR A 197 21.03 2.42 -10.69
C THR A 197 22.35 2.39 -9.93
N GLU A 198 23.36 3.11 -10.42
CA GLU A 198 24.67 3.24 -9.77
C GLU A 198 24.55 3.89 -8.38
N ALA A 199 23.84 5.02 -8.28
CA ALA A 199 23.57 5.66 -6.99
C ALA A 199 22.82 4.75 -5.99
N LEU A 200 22.05 3.77 -6.49
CA LEU A 200 21.36 2.81 -5.63
C LEU A 200 22.32 1.72 -5.16
N LEU A 201 23.18 1.22 -6.05
CA LEU A 201 24.23 0.27 -5.70
C LEU A 201 25.17 0.82 -4.64
N ASP A 202 25.54 2.10 -4.72
CA ASP A 202 26.37 2.78 -3.72
C ASP A 202 25.74 2.79 -2.31
N ILE A 203 24.40 2.83 -2.23
CA ILE A 203 23.67 2.76 -0.95
C ILE A 203 23.61 1.32 -0.43
N LEU A 204 23.47 0.35 -1.33
CA LEU A 204 23.34 -1.06 -0.96
C LEU A 204 24.66 -1.68 -0.54
N GLU A 205 25.78 -1.23 -1.10
CA GLU A 205 27.12 -1.73 -0.79
C GLU A 205 27.45 -1.71 0.71
N PRO A 206 27.33 -0.59 1.45
CA PRO A 206 27.60 -0.57 2.88
C PRO A 206 26.63 -1.41 3.70
N LEU A 207 25.36 -1.51 3.29
CA LEU A 207 24.36 -2.34 3.96
C LEU A 207 24.67 -3.85 3.79
N ALA A 208 25.15 -4.25 2.62
CA ALA A 208 25.62 -5.61 2.35
C ALA A 208 26.87 -5.95 3.18
N ILE A 209 27.82 -5.01 3.29
CA ILE A 209 29.04 -5.18 4.08
C ILE A 209 28.72 -5.30 5.59
N GLN A 210 27.82 -4.46 6.11
CA GLN A 210 27.39 -4.53 7.52
C GLN A 210 26.67 -5.84 7.84
N SER A 211 25.81 -6.31 6.94
CA SER A 211 25.17 -7.62 7.06
C SER A 211 26.19 -8.75 7.14
N GLN A 212 27.20 -8.76 6.26
CA GLN A 212 28.25 -9.77 6.27
C GLN A 212 29.14 -9.72 7.52
N ALA A 213 29.47 -8.52 8.01
CA ALA A 213 30.26 -8.34 9.22
C ALA A 213 29.52 -8.85 10.47
N SER A 214 28.23 -8.54 10.60
CA SER A 214 27.37 -9.00 11.69
C SER A 214 27.19 -10.52 11.67
N ASN A 215 27.04 -11.12 10.48
CA ASN A 215 26.93 -12.56 10.30
C ASN A 215 28.24 -13.29 10.70
N ARG A 216 29.40 -12.73 10.34
CA ARG A 216 30.72 -13.26 10.76
C ARG A 216 30.94 -13.17 12.26
N ALA A 217 30.44 -12.13 12.93
CA ALA A 217 30.50 -12.00 14.38
C ALA A 217 29.64 -13.07 15.09
N ASN A 218 28.43 -13.33 14.60
CA ASN A 218 27.55 -14.38 15.14
C ASN A 218 28.12 -15.80 14.94
N ILE A 219 28.75 -16.07 13.78
CA ILE A 219 29.43 -17.36 13.55
C ILE A 219 30.56 -17.58 14.56
N ARG A 220 31.36 -16.53 14.85
CA ARG A 220 32.45 -16.59 15.84
C ARG A 220 31.94 -16.80 17.27
N LEU A 221 30.82 -16.18 17.65
CA LEU A 221 30.21 -16.39 18.96
C LEU A 221 29.65 -17.81 19.13
N HIS A 222 29.10 -18.42 18.08
CA HIS A 222 28.66 -19.82 18.09
C HIS A 222 29.81 -20.83 18.10
N THR A 223 30.99 -20.49 17.57
CA THR A 223 32.19 -21.33 17.68
C THR A 223 32.82 -21.24 19.08
N LEU A 224 32.76 -20.07 19.73
CA LEU A 224 33.27 -19.88 21.08
C LEU A 224 32.38 -20.51 22.17
N THR A 225 31.04 -20.52 21.99
CA THR A 225 30.11 -21.14 22.95
C THR A 225 30.06 -22.67 22.89
N ARG A 226 30.50 -23.30 21.79
CA ARG A 226 30.66 -24.77 21.68
C ARG A 226 31.93 -25.32 22.36
N HIS A 227 32.78 -24.46 22.91
CA HIS A 227 34.03 -24.86 23.59
C HIS A 227 34.04 -24.57 25.09
N LEU A 228 32.87 -24.32 25.70
CA LEU A 228 32.75 -24.40 27.16
C LEU A 228 32.34 -25.83 27.55
N PRO A 229 33.24 -26.65 28.13
CA PRO A 229 32.88 -27.94 28.70
C PRO A 229 31.92 -27.70 29.88
N GLY A 230 30.85 -28.50 29.93
CA GLY A 230 29.91 -28.50 31.04
C GLY A 230 30.64 -28.75 32.36
N THR A 231 30.50 -27.80 33.27
CA THR A 231 30.74 -27.97 34.71
C THR A 231 29.41 -28.05 35.41
#